data_AF-A0A3D2AQF4-F1
#
_entry.id   AF-A0A3D2AQF4-F1
#
_cell.length_a   1.000
_cell.length_b   1.000
_cell.length_c   1.000
_cell.angle_alpha   90.00
_cell.angle_beta   90.00
_cell.angle_gamma   90.00
#
_symmetry.space_group_name_H-M   'P 1'
#
loop_
_entity.id
_entity.type
_entity.pdbx_description
1 polymer ?
#
loop_
_entity_poly.entity_id
_entity_poly.type
_entity_poly.pdbx_seq_one_letter_code
_entity_poly.pdbx_strand_id
1 'polypeptide(L)'
;MPNYTLIAGLLLYFLVVNMSASLRIKPLTASLIVVLSYFAVSSFIQGIILIAYDAPLWQLFGVAPLATVALQGIIALFVFHKLDNSDDSYVAWLLWGMLGAVGIFYIAPAIGTNLFAGL
;
A
#
# COMPACT_ATOMS: atom_id res chain seq x y z
N MET A 1 -5.29 -10.54 -8.07
CA MET A 1 -4.67 -10.78 -6.75
C MET A 1 -5.61 -11.60 -5.90
N PRO A 2 -5.14 -12.50 -5.03
CA PRO A 2 -6.03 -13.27 -4.17
C PRO A 2 -6.75 -12.35 -3.17
N ASN A 3 -8.07 -12.51 -3.00
CA ASN A 3 -8.88 -11.62 -2.14
C ASN A 3 -8.36 -11.52 -0.69
N TYR A 4 -7.70 -12.54 -0.17
CA TYR A 4 -7.20 -12.57 1.20
C TYR A 4 -6.01 -11.61 1.46
N THR A 5 -5.14 -11.36 0.48
CA THR A 5 -4.02 -10.42 0.65
C THR A 5 -4.50 -8.98 0.69
N LEU A 6 -5.54 -8.67 -0.09
CA LEU A 6 -6.17 -7.37 -0.12
C LEU A 6 -6.90 -7.06 1.19
N ILE A 7 -7.63 -8.03 1.75
CA ILE A 7 -8.30 -7.89 3.05
C ILE A 7 -7.26 -7.64 4.16
N ALA A 8 -6.19 -8.44 4.21
CA ALA A 8 -5.13 -8.26 5.20
C ALA A 8 -4.42 -6.89 5.05
N GLY A 9 -4.18 -6.46 3.80
CA GLY A 9 -3.62 -5.14 3.51
C GLY A 9 -4.51 -3.99 3.99
N LEU A 10 -5.82 -4.07 3.73
CA LEU A 10 -6.79 -3.07 4.21
C LEU A 10 -6.86 -3.01 5.74
N LEU A 11 -6.88 -4.17 6.41
CA LEU A 11 -6.88 -4.22 7.88
C LEU A 11 -5.61 -3.59 8.46
N LEU A 12 -4.45 -3.93 7.90
CA LEU A 12 -3.18 -3.32 8.31
C LEU A 12 -3.20 -1.81 8.06
N TYR A 13 -3.72 -1.36 6.92
CA TYR A 13 -3.82 0.06 6.59
C TYR A 13 -4.66 0.82 7.61
N PHE A 14 -5.89 0.37 7.89
CA PHE A 14 -6.76 1.04 8.86
C PHE A 14 -6.18 0.99 10.28
N LEU A 15 -5.49 -0.09 10.65
CA LEU A 15 -4.77 -0.16 11.92
C LEU A 15 -3.67 0.92 11.99
N VAL A 16 -2.86 1.08 10.94
CA VAL A 16 -1.79 2.10 10.93
C VAL A 16 -2.36 3.51 10.91
N VAL A 17 -3.47 3.75 10.21
CA VAL A 17 -4.18 5.04 10.24
C VAL A 17 -4.73 5.35 11.64
N ASN A 18 -5.12 4.34 12.41
CA ASN A 18 -5.60 4.53 13.80
C ASN A 18 -4.44 4.80 14.75
N MET A 19 -3.36 4.04 14.58
CA MET A 19 -2.13 4.22 15.35
C MET A 19 -1.45 5.55 15.04
N SER A 20 -1.49 6.04 13.80
CA SER A 20 -0.87 7.32 13.44
C SER A 20 -1.56 8.48 14.15
N ALA A 21 -2.90 8.45 14.23
CA ALA A 21 -3.66 9.44 14.98
C ALA A 21 -3.42 9.32 16.50
N SER A 22 -3.46 8.10 17.04
CA SER A 22 -3.36 7.87 18.50
C SER A 22 -1.95 8.08 19.07
N LEU A 23 -0.91 7.68 18.32
CA LEU A 23 0.48 7.67 18.77
C LEU A 23 1.33 8.78 18.14
N ARG A 24 0.73 9.67 17.33
CA ARG A 24 1.42 10.74 16.59
C ARG A 24 2.65 10.24 15.83
N ILE A 25 2.48 9.10 15.15
CA ILE A 25 3.55 8.53 14.33
C ILE A 25 3.80 9.48 13.16
N LYS A 26 5.07 9.82 12.93
CA LYS A 26 5.46 10.69 11.81
C LYS A 26 4.91 10.14 10.49
N PRO A 27 4.38 10.99 9.59
CA PRO A 27 3.78 10.56 8.33
C PRO A 27 4.66 9.64 7.48
N LEU A 28 5.97 9.90 7.46
CA LEU A 28 6.94 9.09 6.74
C LEU A 28 7.04 7.66 7.29
N THR A 29 6.98 7.50 8.62
CA THR A 29 7.08 6.17 9.25
C THR A 29 5.78 5.40 9.02
N ALA A 30 4.63 6.05 9.16
CA ALA A 30 3.33 5.43 8.90
C ALA A 30 3.18 4.97 7.44
N SER A 31 3.62 5.80 6.48
CA SER A 31 3.58 5.45 5.06
C SER A 31 4.50 4.28 4.72
N LEU A 32 5.73 4.27 5.26
CA LEU A 32 6.69 3.18 5.07
C LEU A 32 6.15 1.87 5.63
N ILE A 33 5.54 1.87 6.82
CA ILE A 33 4.95 0.66 7.40
C ILE A 33 3.88 0.10 6.47
N VAL A 34 2.89 0.91 6.09
CA VAL A 34 1.79 0.45 5.22
C VAL A 34 2.31 -0.16 3.93
N VAL A 35 3.20 0.55 3.24
CA VAL A 35 3.61 0.20 1.88
C VAL A 35 4.62 -0.94 1.88
N LEU A 36 5.64 -0.89 2.75
CA LEU A 36 6.66 -1.94 2.80
C LEU A 36 6.12 -3.24 3.39
N SER A 37 5.27 -3.18 4.42
CA SER A 37 4.66 -4.39 4.98
C SER A 37 3.73 -5.04 3.97
N TYR A 38 2.90 -4.26 3.26
CA TYR A 38 2.05 -4.80 2.20
C TYR A 38 2.88 -5.39 1.05
N PHE A 39 3.92 -4.69 0.60
CA PHE A 39 4.81 -5.18 -0.46
C PHE A 39 5.53 -6.46 -0.04
N ALA A 40 6.07 -6.53 1.18
CA ALA A 40 6.75 -7.71 1.68
C ALA A 40 5.83 -8.94 1.72
N VAL A 41 4.60 -8.78 2.22
CA VAL A 41 3.60 -9.86 2.27
C VAL A 41 3.20 -10.28 0.85
N SER A 42 2.93 -9.33 -0.04
CA SER A 42 2.55 -9.61 -1.43
C SER A 42 3.68 -10.34 -2.17
N SER A 43 4.92 -9.85 -2.06
CA SER A 43 6.10 -10.44 -2.70
C SER A 43 6.43 -11.81 -2.14
N PHE A 44 6.25 -12.03 -0.83
CA PHE A 44 6.44 -13.35 -0.21
C PHE A 44 5.43 -14.37 -0.76
N ILE A 45 4.14 -14.01 -0.82
CA ILE A 45 3.09 -14.88 -1.34
C ILE A 45 3.31 -15.16 -2.82
N GLN A 46 3.66 -14.13 -3.60
CA GLN A 46 3.93 -14.30 -5.02
C GLN A 46 5.21 -15.11 -5.26
N GLY A 47 6.21 -15.01 -4.38
CA GLY A 47 7.39 -15.87 -4.41
C GLY A 47 7.06 -17.34 -4.19
N ILE A 48 6.20 -17.66 -3.22
CA ILE A 48 5.72 -19.04 -3.01
C ILE A 48 5.02 -19.57 -4.26
N ILE A 49 4.18 -18.75 -4.90
CA ILE A 49 3.49 -19.10 -6.14
C ILE A 49 4.50 -19.36 -7.26
N LEU A 50 5.45 -18.46 -7.49
CA LEU A 50 6.45 -18.62 -8.55
C LEU A 50 7.30 -19.88 -8.36
N ILE A 51 7.70 -20.20 -7.12
CA ILE A 51 8.40 -21.46 -6.79
C ILE A 51 7.52 -22.67 -7.11
N ALA A 52 6.23 -22.62 -6.76
CA ALA A 52 5.31 -23.73 -7.03
C ALA A 52 5.06 -23.98 -8.53
N TYR A 53 5.31 -23.00 -9.39
CA TYR A 53 5.12 -23.08 -10.85
C TYR A 53 6.44 -23.08 -11.64
N ASP A 54 7.59 -23.28 -11.00
CA ASP A 54 8.94 -23.22 -11.62
C ASP A 54 9.18 -21.93 -12.44
N ALA A 55 8.55 -20.83 -12.02
CA ALA A 55 8.64 -19.53 -12.67
C ALA A 55 9.80 -18.70 -12.07
N PRO A 56 10.43 -17.82 -12.86
CA PRO A 56 11.60 -17.09 -12.40
C PRO A 56 11.26 -16.02 -11.35
N LEU A 57 11.94 -16.08 -10.20
CA LEU A 57 11.77 -15.15 -9.06
C LEU A 57 12.11 -13.69 -9.38
N TRP A 58 12.90 -13.41 -10.41
CA TRP A 58 13.24 -12.03 -10.79
C TRP A 58 12.00 -11.22 -11.18
N GLN A 59 10.88 -11.88 -11.53
CA GLN A 59 9.60 -11.22 -11.81
C GLN A 59 9.03 -10.45 -10.59
N LEU A 60 9.45 -10.78 -9.37
CA LEU A 60 9.06 -10.06 -8.15
C LEU A 60 9.63 -8.64 -8.08
N PHE A 61 10.75 -8.40 -8.76
CA PHE A 61 11.48 -7.13 -8.74
C PHE A 61 11.50 -6.44 -10.10
N GLY A 62 10.50 -6.73 -10.94
CA GLY A 62 10.32 -6.04 -12.21
C GLY A 62 9.99 -4.55 -12.06
N VAL A 63 10.03 -3.83 -13.18
CA VAL A 63 9.74 -2.39 -13.22
C VAL A 63 8.32 -2.08 -12.72
N ALA A 64 7.32 -2.86 -13.15
CA ALA A 64 5.92 -2.64 -12.79
C ALA A 64 5.64 -2.80 -11.27
N PRO A 65 6.09 -3.86 -10.57
CA PRO A 65 6.00 -3.96 -9.11
C PRO A 65 6.64 -2.78 -8.38
N LEU A 66 7.87 -2.38 -8.77
CA LEU A 66 8.59 -1.30 -8.11
C LEU A 66 7.92 0.07 -8.33
N ALA A 67 7.44 0.34 -9.55
CA ALA A 67 6.69 1.56 -9.86
C ALA A 67 5.38 1.63 -9.08
N THR A 68 4.69 0.49 -8.91
CA THR A 68 3.45 0.41 -8.12
C THR A 68 3.72 0.71 -6.65
N VAL A 69 4.79 0.15 -6.06
CA VAL A 69 5.20 0.43 -4.68
C VAL A 69 5.57 1.90 -4.49
N ALA A 70 6.30 2.50 -5.43
CA ALA A 70 6.65 3.92 -5.37
C ALA A 70 5.39 4.80 -5.39
N LEU A 71 4.42 4.49 -6.27
CA LEU A 71 3.14 5.22 -6.35
C LEU A 71 2.31 5.06 -5.06
N GLN A 72 2.24 3.85 -4.52
CA GLN A 72 1.63 3.59 -3.21
C GLN A 72 2.30 4.40 -2.10
N GLY A 73 3.64 4.50 -2.12
CA GLY A 73 4.43 5.33 -1.22
C GLY A 73 4.05 6.80 -1.27
N ILE A 74 3.93 7.36 -2.47
CA ILE A 74 3.54 8.76 -2.69
C ILE A 74 2.13 9.03 -2.16
N ILE A 75 1.16 8.17 -2.49
CA ILE A 75 -0.22 8.30 -2.02
C ILE A 75 -0.28 8.19 -0.49
N ALA A 76 0.38 7.19 0.08
CA ALA A 76 0.41 6.98 1.52
C ALA A 76 1.00 8.19 2.24
N LEU A 77 2.14 8.71 1.75
CA LEU A 77 2.79 9.88 2.34
C LEU A 77 1.89 11.12 2.28
N PHE A 78 1.21 11.35 1.16
CA PHE A 78 0.24 12.45 1.03
C PHE A 78 -0.91 12.32 2.03
N VAL A 79 -1.48 11.11 2.17
CA VAL A 79 -2.59 10.84 3.07
C VAL A 79 -2.18 11.01 4.53
N PHE A 80 -1.09 10.39 4.96
CA PHE A 80 -0.61 10.53 6.33
C PHE A 80 -0.17 11.95 6.67
N HIS A 81 0.35 12.70 5.70
CA HIS A 81 0.65 14.12 5.88
C HIS A 81 -0.62 14.96 6.05
N LYS A 82 -1.71 14.64 5.32
CA LYS A 82 -3.00 15.30 5.53
C LYS A 82 -3.64 14.94 6.87
N LEU A 83 -3.51 13.69 7.30
CA LEU A 83 -4.00 13.24 8.61
C LEU A 83 -3.26 13.93 9.76
N ASP A 84 -1.94 14.10 9.66
CA ASP A 84 -1.11 14.77 10.68
C ASP A 84 -1.42 16.27 10.83
N ASN A 85 -1.83 16.92 9.73
CA ASN A 85 -2.22 18.34 9.73
C ASN A 85 -3.71 18.58 10.03
N SER A 86 -4.52 17.53 10.16
CA SER A 86 -5.94 17.67 10.46
C SER A 86 -6.11 17.49 11.97
N ASP A 87 -6.46 18.55 12.68
CA ASP A 87 -6.64 18.59 14.15
C ASP A 87 -7.71 17.58 14.67
N ASP A 88 -7.38 16.29 14.65
CA ASP A 88 -8.16 15.15 15.14
C ASP A 88 -9.63 15.10 14.67
N SER A 89 -9.93 15.71 13.52
CA SER A 89 -11.28 15.66 12.94
C SER A 89 -11.58 14.25 12.44
N TYR A 90 -12.56 13.60 13.06
CA TYR A 90 -13.09 12.30 12.62
C TYR A 90 -13.49 12.29 11.14
N VAL A 91 -13.95 13.44 10.62
CA VAL A 91 -14.32 13.58 9.21
C VAL A 91 -13.08 13.50 8.33
N ALA A 92 -11.99 14.20 8.69
CA ALA A 92 -10.74 14.13 7.96
C ALA A 92 -10.15 12.72 7.99
N TRP A 93 -10.28 12.03 9.12
CA TRP A 93 -9.82 10.65 9.27
C TRP A 93 -10.58 9.66 8.37
N LEU A 94 -11.92 9.75 8.35
CA LEU A 94 -12.76 8.95 7.45
C LEU A 94 -12.47 9.25 5.98
N LEU A 95 -12.38 10.54 5.62
CA LEU A 95 -12.29 10.96 4.23
C LEU A 95 -10.89 10.68 3.66
N TRP A 96 -9.82 11.10 4.34
CA TRP A 96 -8.45 10.83 3.91
C TRP A 96 -8.05 9.37 4.09
N GLY A 97 -8.50 8.70 5.16
CA GLY A 97 -8.30 7.27 5.35
C GLY A 97 -8.96 6.44 4.24
N MET A 98 -10.22 6.71 3.91
CA MET A 98 -10.90 6.03 2.79
C MET A 98 -10.20 6.32 1.46
N LEU A 99 -9.86 7.58 1.18
CA LEU A 99 -9.17 7.97 -0.06
C LEU A 99 -7.80 7.29 -0.19
N GLY A 100 -7.05 7.17 0.91
CA GLY A 100 -5.78 6.46 0.91
C GLY A 100 -5.93 4.96 0.69
N ALA A 101 -6.93 4.32 1.30
CA ALA A 101 -7.23 2.91 1.04
C ALA A 101 -7.56 2.67 -0.44
N VAL A 102 -8.44 3.49 -1.02
CA VAL A 102 -8.80 3.40 -2.45
C VAL A 102 -7.56 3.65 -3.33
N GLY A 103 -6.79 4.69 -3.01
CA GLY A 103 -5.58 5.06 -3.74
C GLY A 103 -4.52 3.96 -3.76
N ILE A 104 -4.21 3.38 -2.61
CA ILE A 104 -3.12 2.41 -2.43
C ILE A 104 -3.51 1.03 -2.99
N PHE A 105 -4.72 0.55 -2.72
CA PHE A 105 -5.11 -0.83 -3.02
C PHE A 105 -5.81 -1.01 -4.37
N TYR A 106 -6.38 0.05 -4.96
CA TYR A 106 -7.12 -0.04 -6.21
C TYR A 106 -6.52 0.83 -7.31
N ILE A 107 -6.29 2.12 -7.06
CA ILE A 107 -5.81 3.06 -8.08
C ILE A 107 -4.35 2.78 -8.45
N ALA A 108 -3.45 2.69 -7.46
CA ALA A 108 -2.02 2.50 -7.74
C ALA A 108 -1.73 1.19 -8.49
N PRO A 109 -2.30 0.03 -8.11
CA PRO A 109 -2.14 -1.21 -8.86
C PRO A 109 -2.77 -1.12 -10.27
N ALA A 110 -3.94 -0.50 -10.42
CA ALA A 110 -4.58 -0.35 -11.74
C ALA A 110 -3.74 0.52 -12.69
N ILE A 111 -3.16 1.62 -12.19
CA ILE A 111 -2.25 2.47 -12.95
C ILE A 111 -0.97 1.69 -13.29
N GLY A 112 -0.39 0.99 -12.31
CA GLY A 112 0.79 0.15 -12.49
C GLY A 112 0.60 -0.89 -13.59
N THR A 113 -0.53 -1.60 -13.58
CA THR A 113 -0.85 -2.58 -14.62
C THR A 113 -1.12 -1.93 -15.97
N ASN A 114 -1.87 -0.83 -16.06
CA ASN A 114 -2.20 -0.25 -17.37
C ASN A 114 -1.03 0.48 -18.03
N LEU A 115 -0.15 1.11 -17.25
CA LEU A 115 1.00 1.85 -17.78
C LEU A 115 2.19 0.95 -18.10
N PHE A 116 2.38 -0.15 -17.35
CA PHE A 116 3.58 -0.96 -17.43
C PHE A 116 3.34 -2.43 -17.83
N ALA A 117 2.10 -2.89 -18.04
CA ALA A 117 1.87 -4.25 -18.57
C ALA A 117 2.22 -4.42 -20.06
N GLY A 118 2.57 -3.33 -20.76
CA GLY A 118 3.09 -3.36 -22.13
C GLY A 118 4.61 -3.34 -22.24
N LEU A 119 5.34 -3.33 -21.12
CA LEU A 119 6.81 -3.33 -21.01
C LEU A 119 7.29 -4.63 -20.35
#